data_AF-A0AAV9EBR3-F1
#
_entry.id   AF-A0AAV9EBR3-F1
#
_cell.length_a   1.000
_cell.length_b   1.000
_cell.length_c   1.000
_cell.angle_alpha   90.00
_cell.angle_beta   90.00
_cell.angle_gamma   90.00
#
_symmetry.space_group_name_H-M   'P 1'
#
loop_
_entity.id
_entity.type
_entity.pdbx_description
1 polymer ?
#
loop_
_entity_poly.entity_id
_entity_poly.type
_entity_poly.pdbx_seq_one_letter_code
_entity_poly.pdbx_strand_id
1 'polypeptide(L)'
;MMASSAPYLRICHHELAGTFTINPPAQSFHLSRPLPKSLHLRRPRRSPRVSKTSTVRSSAAMDSPAPSSTSAAAAAAAAAEKKPFSVLFVCLGNICRSPAAEGVFRNLVKTRGLDSEFVIDSAGTIGYHEILKIGFFFGGIELKGNKADPRMRSAGRNRGVEITSISRPIRPSDFREFDLILPMDLQNRDDIIAAYERWSFKEPLPKDAEKKVKLMCSYCKKHKETEVPDPYYGGQQGFEKVLDLLEDACESLLDSILSEKGQASTQ
;
A
#
# COMPACT_ATOMS: atom_id res chain seq x y z
N MET A 1 14.40 55.29 24.46
CA MET A 1 15.80 55.69 24.19
C MET A 1 16.63 55.08 25.31
N MET A 2 17.59 54.17 25.15
CA MET A 2 18.50 53.79 24.06
C MET A 2 18.75 52.27 24.14
N ALA A 3 18.60 51.54 23.04
CA ALA A 3 19.67 50.91 22.25
C ALA A 3 20.51 49.85 23.00
N SER A 4 20.15 48.58 22.80
CA SER A 4 20.91 47.39 23.17
C SER A 4 21.86 47.03 22.02
N SER A 5 23.16 46.95 22.32
CA SER A 5 24.25 46.60 21.42
C SER A 5 24.58 45.11 21.52
N ALA A 6 24.65 44.44 20.36
CA ALA A 6 25.08 43.06 20.21
C ALA A 6 26.60 42.89 20.42
N PRO A 7 27.08 41.72 20.88
CA PRO A 7 28.47 41.33 20.72
C PRO A 7 28.67 40.31 19.60
N TYR A 8 29.67 40.62 18.80
CA TYR A 8 30.35 39.82 17.78
C TYR A 8 31.36 38.84 18.44
N LEU A 9 31.96 37.95 17.63
CA LEU A 9 32.98 36.90 17.89
C LEU A 9 32.39 35.47 17.99
N ARG A 10 32.96 34.41 17.37
CA ARG A 10 34.25 34.21 16.69
C ARG A 10 34.12 32.96 15.81
N ILE A 11 34.54 33.04 14.55
CA ILE A 11 34.72 31.87 13.66
C ILE A 11 36.17 31.39 13.85
N CYS A 12 36.34 30.17 14.33
CA CYS A 12 37.64 29.48 14.33
C CYS A 12 37.72 28.57 13.10
N HIS A 13 38.60 28.93 12.18
CA HIS A 13 39.15 28.02 11.18
C HIS A 13 40.00 26.95 11.88
N HIS A 14 39.76 25.67 11.60
CA HIS A 14 40.79 24.67 11.75
C HIS A 14 40.92 23.89 10.44
N GLU A 15 42.07 24.13 9.83
CA GLU A 15 42.61 23.54 8.61
C GLU A 15 43.04 22.10 8.93
N LEU A 16 42.57 21.13 8.14
CA LEU A 16 43.18 19.80 8.06
C LEU A 16 43.26 19.43 6.58
N ALA A 17 44.41 19.76 5.99
CA ALA A 17 44.84 19.32 4.68
C ALA A 17 45.16 17.82 4.73
N GLY A 18 44.36 17.02 4.04
CA GLY A 18 44.62 15.60 3.75
C GLY A 18 44.55 15.38 2.25
N THR A 19 45.70 15.44 1.58
CA THR A 19 45.85 15.10 0.17
C THR A 19 45.73 13.59 -0.02
N PHE A 20 44.58 13.12 -0.49
CA PHE A 20 44.41 11.75 -1.00
C PHE A 20 44.76 11.72 -2.49
N THR A 21 45.89 11.09 -2.81
CA THR A 21 46.29 10.74 -4.17
C THR A 21 45.49 9.51 -4.63
N ILE A 22 44.72 9.68 -5.70
CA ILE A 22 43.97 8.59 -6.36
C ILE A 22 44.79 8.17 -7.59
N ASN A 23 45.46 7.02 -7.51
CA ASN A 23 46.03 6.34 -8.67
C ASN A 23 44.99 5.31 -9.20
N PRO A 24 44.61 5.35 -10.49
CA PRO A 24 43.76 4.33 -11.08
C PRO A 24 44.58 3.14 -11.60
N PRO A 25 44.18 1.88 -11.37
CA PRO A 25 44.72 0.78 -12.17
C PRO A 25 43.90 0.65 -13.45
N ALA A 26 44.56 0.97 -14.56
CA ALA A 26 44.16 0.57 -15.90
C ALA A 26 44.32 -0.94 -16.06
N GLN A 27 43.23 -1.67 -16.33
CA GLN A 27 43.32 -3.00 -16.96
C GLN A 27 42.16 -3.18 -17.95
N SER A 28 42.53 -3.05 -19.23
CA SER A 28 41.80 -3.45 -20.41
C SER A 28 41.66 -4.98 -20.45
N PHE A 29 40.43 -5.49 -20.35
CA PHE A 29 40.12 -6.89 -20.67
C PHE A 29 39.48 -6.98 -22.05
N HIS A 30 40.21 -7.64 -22.94
CA HIS A 30 39.82 -7.99 -24.30
C HIS A 30 38.50 -8.79 -24.33
N LEU A 31 37.55 -8.31 -25.15
CA LEU A 31 36.42 -9.09 -25.61
C LEU A 31 36.89 -10.22 -26.51
N SER A 32 36.48 -11.45 -26.21
CA SER A 32 36.45 -12.56 -27.17
C SER A 32 35.38 -13.56 -26.75
N ARG A 33 34.15 -13.38 -27.24
CA ARG A 33 33.09 -14.40 -27.19
C ARG A 33 32.94 -15.01 -28.59
N PRO A 34 33.02 -16.34 -28.76
CA PRO A 34 32.49 -17.00 -29.94
C PRO A 34 30.99 -17.29 -29.76
N LEU A 35 30.20 -16.94 -30.78
CA LEU A 35 28.79 -17.28 -30.94
C LEU A 35 28.59 -18.79 -31.17
N PRO A 36 27.69 -19.48 -30.47
CA PRO A 36 27.24 -20.80 -30.89
C PRO A 36 26.18 -20.70 -32.00
N LYS A 37 26.35 -21.59 -32.98
CA LYS A 37 25.58 -21.73 -34.22
C LYS A 37 24.15 -22.22 -33.96
N SER A 38 23.26 -21.74 -34.82
CA SER A 38 21.86 -22.11 -35.07
C SER A 38 21.42 -23.52 -34.60
N LEU A 39 20.42 -23.57 -33.73
CA LEU A 39 19.57 -24.74 -33.51
C LEU A 39 18.19 -24.48 -34.11
N HIS A 40 17.79 -25.41 -34.99
CA HIS A 40 16.63 -25.34 -35.86
C HIS A 40 15.30 -25.37 -35.07
N LEU A 41 14.42 -24.42 -35.37
CA LEU A 41 13.00 -24.52 -35.01
C LEU A 41 12.36 -25.71 -35.73
N ARG A 42 11.89 -26.71 -34.98
CA ARG A 42 10.88 -27.67 -35.47
C ARG A 42 9.51 -27.30 -34.91
N ARG A 43 8.63 -26.90 -35.82
CA ARG A 43 7.19 -26.67 -35.59
C ARG A 43 6.41 -28.00 -35.48
N PRO A 44 5.19 -27.97 -34.91
CA PRO A 44 4.58 -29.12 -34.23
C PRO A 44 3.80 -30.05 -35.16
N ARG A 45 3.74 -31.34 -34.80
CA ARG A 45 2.80 -32.31 -35.40
C ARG A 45 1.42 -32.15 -34.78
N ARG A 46 0.43 -31.78 -35.61
CA ARG A 46 -1.02 -31.96 -35.37
C ARG A 46 -1.42 -33.38 -35.70
N SER A 47 -2.33 -33.96 -34.92
CA SER A 47 -3.36 -34.99 -35.27
C SER A 47 -4.25 -35.25 -34.03
N PRO A 48 -5.41 -35.94 -34.13
CA PRO A 48 -6.65 -35.43 -34.70
C PRO A 48 -7.86 -35.51 -33.72
N ARG A 49 -8.94 -34.88 -34.18
CA ARG A 49 -10.32 -34.86 -33.69
C ARG A 49 -10.93 -36.26 -33.48
N VAL A 50 -11.58 -36.49 -32.35
CA VAL A 50 -12.58 -37.55 -32.18
C VAL A 50 -13.86 -36.95 -31.59
N SER A 51 -14.98 -37.39 -32.12
CA SER A 51 -16.32 -36.84 -31.97
C SER A 51 -17.30 -37.91 -31.49
N LYS A 52 -18.38 -37.45 -30.84
CA LYS A 52 -19.66 -38.16 -30.56
C LYS A 52 -19.53 -39.17 -29.41
N THR A 53 -20.49 -39.31 -28.50
CA THR A 53 -21.95 -39.45 -28.70
C THR A 53 -22.74 -39.10 -27.45
N SER A 54 -23.97 -38.63 -27.69
CA SER A 54 -25.10 -38.53 -26.77
C SER A 54 -25.49 -39.87 -26.12
N THR A 55 -26.02 -39.84 -24.90
CA THR A 55 -27.15 -40.71 -24.55
C THR A 55 -28.07 -39.99 -23.56
N VAL A 56 -29.32 -39.85 -24.00
CA VAL A 56 -30.50 -39.43 -23.25
C VAL A 56 -30.91 -40.56 -22.31
N ARG A 57 -31.34 -40.25 -21.08
CA ARG A 57 -32.45 -40.97 -20.45
C ARG A 57 -33.18 -40.14 -19.41
N SER A 58 -34.49 -40.20 -19.55
CA SER A 58 -35.58 -39.57 -18.81
C SER A 58 -35.91 -40.29 -17.50
N SER A 59 -36.43 -39.54 -16.53
CA SER A 59 -37.66 -39.82 -15.75
C SER A 59 -37.74 -38.79 -14.61
N ALA A 60 -38.73 -37.87 -14.55
CA ALA A 60 -40.03 -38.04 -13.89
C ALA A 60 -39.89 -38.48 -12.40
N ALA A 61 -40.50 -37.89 -11.37
CA ALA A 61 -41.52 -36.86 -11.20
C ALA A 61 -41.58 -36.52 -9.67
N MET A 62 -42.54 -35.67 -9.29
CA MET A 62 -43.22 -35.57 -7.98
C MET A 62 -42.98 -34.28 -7.17
N ASP A 63 -44.03 -33.47 -7.29
CA ASP A 63 -44.58 -32.37 -6.51
C ASP A 63 -44.41 -32.43 -4.98
N SER A 64 -44.04 -31.30 -4.37
CA SER A 64 -44.35 -30.91 -2.98
C SER A 64 -44.05 -29.42 -2.75
N PRO A 65 -44.82 -28.73 -1.90
CA PRO A 65 -45.03 -27.28 -1.97
C PRO A 65 -43.88 -26.48 -1.36
N ALA A 66 -43.50 -25.39 -2.04
CA ALA A 66 -42.51 -24.43 -1.59
C ALA A 66 -43.00 -23.61 -0.38
N PRO A 67 -42.20 -23.44 0.70
CA PRO A 67 -42.47 -22.43 1.69
C PRO A 67 -41.98 -21.06 1.16
N SER A 68 -42.91 -20.11 1.12
CA SER A 68 -42.72 -18.65 1.20
C SER A 68 -41.27 -18.14 1.24
N SER A 69 -40.67 -17.93 0.06
CA SER A 69 -39.31 -17.39 -0.10
C SER A 69 -39.24 -15.88 -0.34
N THR A 70 -40.34 -15.15 -0.10
CA THR A 70 -40.42 -13.71 -0.40
C THR A 70 -39.71 -12.82 0.61
N SER A 71 -39.39 -13.28 1.83
CA SER A 71 -38.66 -12.44 2.80
C SER A 71 -37.12 -12.54 2.67
N ALA A 72 -36.59 -13.73 2.35
CA ALA A 72 -35.15 -13.91 2.15
C ALA A 72 -34.66 -13.26 0.84
N ALA A 73 -35.48 -13.32 -0.22
CA ALA A 73 -35.19 -12.63 -1.48
C ALA A 73 -35.33 -11.11 -1.36
N ALA A 74 -36.25 -10.60 -0.52
CA ALA A 74 -36.38 -9.18 -0.24
C ALA A 74 -35.24 -8.65 0.65
N ALA A 75 -34.76 -9.44 1.62
CA ALA A 75 -33.57 -9.12 2.42
C ALA A 75 -32.28 -9.12 1.58
N ALA A 76 -32.19 -10.04 0.60
CA ALA A 76 -31.08 -10.07 -0.35
C ALA A 76 -31.14 -8.94 -1.39
N ALA A 77 -32.34 -8.48 -1.78
CA ALA A 77 -32.53 -7.36 -2.70
C ALA A 77 -32.43 -5.98 -2.04
N ALA A 78 -32.66 -5.89 -0.71
CA ALA A 78 -32.48 -4.67 0.08
C ALA A 78 -31.00 -4.39 0.43
N ALA A 79 -30.11 -5.37 0.24
CA ALA A 79 -28.67 -5.14 0.15
C ALA A 79 -28.34 -4.49 -1.21
N ALA A 80 -28.88 -3.30 -1.45
CA ALA A 80 -28.39 -2.41 -2.50
C ALA A 80 -26.87 -2.42 -2.45
N GLU A 81 -26.19 -2.70 -3.56
CA GLU A 81 -24.74 -2.81 -3.66
C GLU A 81 -24.07 -1.55 -3.08
N LYS A 82 -23.81 -1.56 -1.78
CA LYS A 82 -23.06 -0.51 -1.10
C LYS A 82 -21.63 -0.68 -1.57
N LYS A 83 -21.12 0.32 -2.30
CA LYS A 83 -19.72 0.39 -2.68
C LYS A 83 -18.85 0.07 -1.44
N PRO A 84 -17.88 -0.85 -1.53
CA PRO A 84 -16.95 -1.10 -0.44
C PRO A 84 -16.25 0.18 0.00
N PHE A 85 -16.06 0.34 1.31
CA PHE A 85 -15.39 1.50 1.88
C PHE A 85 -13.88 1.38 1.67
N SER A 86 -13.29 2.41 1.10
CA SER A 86 -11.93 2.37 0.59
C SER A 86 -10.98 3.19 1.45
N VAL A 87 -9.92 2.54 1.97
CA VAL A 87 -8.92 3.13 2.87
C VAL A 87 -7.53 3.02 2.25
N LEU A 88 -6.82 4.15 2.18
CA LEU A 88 -5.45 4.24 1.71
C LEU A 88 -4.50 4.66 2.83
N PHE A 89 -3.53 3.82 3.16
CA PHE A 89 -2.47 4.15 4.11
C PHE A 89 -1.27 4.77 3.38
N VAL A 90 -0.75 5.90 3.86
CA VAL A 90 0.32 6.63 3.16
C VAL A 90 1.49 6.93 4.08
N CYS A 91 2.69 6.54 3.67
CA CYS A 91 3.93 6.97 4.32
C CYS A 91 4.89 7.58 3.28
N LEU A 92 6.14 7.88 3.66
CA LEU A 92 7.12 8.40 2.69
C LEU A 92 7.41 7.39 1.55
N GLY A 93 8.09 6.28 1.85
CA GLY A 93 8.59 5.36 0.82
C GLY A 93 7.72 4.13 0.49
N ASN A 94 6.59 3.95 1.18
CA ASN A 94 5.71 2.78 1.04
C ASN A 94 6.42 1.42 1.12
N ILE A 95 7.36 1.30 2.05
CA ILE A 95 8.06 0.04 2.32
C ILE A 95 7.98 -0.38 3.79
N CYS A 96 7.54 0.47 4.71
CA CYS A 96 7.61 0.16 6.13
C CYS A 96 6.27 0.44 6.85
N ARG A 97 5.99 1.71 7.16
CA ARG A 97 4.82 2.11 7.97
C ARG A 97 3.49 1.87 7.27
N SER A 98 3.29 2.37 6.05
CA SER A 98 2.01 2.18 5.35
C SER A 98 1.73 0.73 4.93
N PRO A 99 2.69 -0.09 4.49
CA PRO A 99 2.48 -1.54 4.32
C PRO A 99 2.10 -2.26 5.61
N ALA A 100 2.69 -1.88 6.74
CA ALA A 100 2.34 -2.45 8.03
C ALA A 100 0.89 -2.10 8.41
N ALA A 101 0.48 -0.84 8.23
CA ALA A 101 -0.88 -0.40 8.50
C ALA A 101 -1.91 -1.15 7.63
N GLU A 102 -1.61 -1.31 6.34
CA GLU A 102 -2.42 -2.09 5.40
C GLU A 102 -2.57 -3.55 5.86
N GLY A 103 -1.47 -4.19 6.25
CA GLY A 103 -1.48 -5.57 6.76
C GLY A 103 -2.30 -5.71 8.04
N VAL A 104 -2.08 -4.83 9.02
CA VAL A 104 -2.78 -4.83 10.31
C VAL A 104 -4.28 -4.62 10.09
N PHE A 105 -4.66 -3.61 9.32
CA PHE A 105 -6.06 -3.28 9.07
C PHE A 105 -6.77 -4.38 8.27
N ARG A 106 -6.13 -4.93 7.23
CA ARG A 106 -6.67 -6.06 6.47
C ARG A 106 -6.90 -7.28 7.35
N ASN A 107 -5.93 -7.63 8.20
CA ASN A 107 -6.07 -8.74 9.12
C ASN A 107 -7.24 -8.53 10.10
N LEU A 108 -7.38 -7.31 10.63
CA LEU A 108 -8.48 -6.95 11.52
C LEU A 108 -9.85 -7.06 10.81
N VAL A 109 -10.00 -6.47 9.63
CA VAL A 109 -11.23 -6.52 8.81
C VAL A 109 -11.61 -7.97 8.49
N LYS A 110 -10.64 -8.79 8.08
CA LYS A 110 -10.85 -10.21 7.81
C LYS A 110 -11.28 -10.98 9.06
N THR A 111 -10.65 -10.72 10.20
CA THR A 111 -10.98 -11.36 11.49
C THR A 111 -12.41 -11.02 11.93
N ARG A 112 -12.91 -9.83 11.59
CA ARG A 112 -14.30 -9.42 11.84
C ARG A 112 -15.29 -9.85 10.75
N GLY A 113 -14.84 -10.56 9.71
CA GLY A 113 -15.71 -11.04 8.62
C GLY A 113 -16.20 -9.94 7.67
N LEU A 114 -15.49 -8.82 7.57
CA LEU A 114 -15.91 -7.62 6.82
C LEU A 114 -15.13 -7.44 5.50
N ASP A 115 -14.39 -8.45 5.04
CA ASP A 115 -13.46 -8.34 3.90
C ASP A 115 -14.12 -7.79 2.62
N SER A 116 -15.35 -8.21 2.32
CA SER A 116 -16.11 -7.74 1.14
C SER A 116 -16.60 -6.29 1.24
N GLU A 117 -16.58 -5.69 2.44
CA GLU A 117 -17.06 -4.33 2.67
C GLU A 117 -15.95 -3.27 2.56
N PHE A 118 -14.70 -3.68 2.36
CA PHE A 118 -13.54 -2.80 2.36
C PHE A 118 -12.63 -3.01 1.16
N VAL A 119 -12.08 -1.90 0.67
CA VAL A 119 -10.94 -1.89 -0.25
C VAL A 119 -9.76 -1.25 0.48
N ILE A 120 -8.67 -1.99 0.62
CA ILE A 120 -7.55 -1.62 1.49
C ILE A 120 -6.25 -1.64 0.67
N ASP A 121 -5.57 -0.50 0.64
CA ASP A 121 -4.31 -0.34 -0.08
C ASP A 121 -3.32 0.56 0.68
N SER A 122 -2.06 0.59 0.22
CA SER A 122 -1.05 1.54 0.70
C SER A 122 -0.26 2.19 -0.42
N ALA A 123 0.24 3.40 -0.14
CA ALA A 123 1.04 4.18 -1.08
C ALA A 123 2.13 5.00 -0.36
N GLY A 124 2.98 5.63 -1.18
CA GLY A 124 4.12 6.44 -0.79
C GLY A 124 4.00 7.86 -1.30
N THR A 125 4.44 8.87 -0.55
CA THR A 125 4.53 10.25 -1.07
C THR A 125 5.64 10.39 -2.11
N ILE A 126 6.64 9.50 -2.08
CA ILE A 126 7.71 9.42 -3.09
C ILE A 126 7.64 8.11 -3.90
N GLY A 127 8.05 8.18 -5.17
CA GLY A 127 8.12 7.04 -6.08
C GLY A 127 9.46 6.30 -6.11
N TYR A 128 10.41 6.62 -5.23
CA TYR A 128 11.78 6.09 -5.28
C TYR A 128 11.84 4.54 -5.22
N HIS A 129 10.88 3.92 -4.54
CA HIS A 129 10.82 2.47 -4.36
C HIS A 129 9.86 1.75 -5.35
N GLU A 130 9.20 2.49 -6.25
CA GLU A 130 8.43 1.91 -7.37
C GLU A 130 9.38 1.36 -8.46
N ILE A 131 10.57 1.95 -8.60
CA ILE A 131 11.52 1.68 -9.69
C ILE A 131 12.84 1.18 -9.11
N LEU A 132 12.92 -0.07 -8.67
CA LEU A 132 14.24 -0.70 -8.48
C LEU A 132 14.22 -2.23 -8.66
N LYS A 133 13.71 -2.70 -9.80
CA LYS A 133 14.16 -3.96 -10.39
C LYS A 133 14.43 -3.81 -11.88
N ILE A 134 15.67 -3.45 -12.21
CA ILE A 134 16.25 -3.80 -13.51
C ILE A 134 16.60 -5.29 -13.42
N GLY A 135 15.58 -6.15 -13.52
CA GLY A 135 15.79 -7.58 -13.69
C GLY A 135 16.13 -7.86 -15.15
N PHE A 136 17.42 -7.91 -15.50
CA PHE A 136 17.87 -8.38 -16.80
C PHE A 136 17.78 -9.92 -16.85
N PHE A 137 16.56 -10.47 -16.85
CA PHE A 137 16.35 -11.91 -16.99
C PHE A 137 15.17 -12.15 -17.94
N PHE A 138 15.48 -12.64 -19.14
CA PHE A 138 14.54 -12.99 -20.22
C PHE A 138 13.70 -11.85 -20.85
N GLY A 139 14.35 -10.77 -21.30
CA GLY A 139 13.83 -9.98 -22.43
C GLY A 139 12.57 -9.13 -22.19
N GLY A 140 12.16 -8.91 -20.94
CA GLY A 140 11.09 -7.98 -20.58
C GLY A 140 11.49 -7.10 -19.38
N ILE A 141 11.16 -5.81 -19.44
CA ILE A 141 11.28 -4.90 -18.30
C ILE A 141 9.99 -5.03 -17.48
N GLU A 142 10.00 -5.82 -16.41
CA GLU A 142 8.92 -5.82 -15.42
C GLU A 142 9.23 -4.76 -14.37
N LEU A 143 8.54 -3.62 -14.46
CA LEU A 143 8.59 -2.59 -13.42
C LEU A 143 7.75 -3.07 -12.23
N LYS A 144 8.42 -3.59 -11.20
CA LYS A 144 7.78 -4.00 -9.95
C LYS A 144 8.38 -3.23 -8.79
N GLY A 145 7.51 -2.58 -8.02
CA GLY A 145 7.89 -1.89 -6.79
C GLY A 145 8.54 -2.83 -5.77
N ASN A 146 9.25 -2.22 -4.81
CA ASN A 146 9.89 -2.96 -3.75
C ASN A 146 8.85 -3.61 -2.84
N LYS A 147 9.17 -4.82 -2.34
CA LYS A 147 8.42 -5.42 -1.23
C LYS A 147 8.64 -4.59 0.03
N ALA A 148 7.70 -4.69 0.98
CA ALA A 148 7.90 -4.14 2.32
C ALA A 148 9.21 -4.62 2.98
N ASP A 149 9.78 -3.77 3.85
CA ASP A 149 11.03 -3.96 4.57
C ASP A 149 11.00 -5.32 5.27
N PRO A 150 12.05 -6.15 5.11
CA PRO A 150 12.08 -7.50 5.66
C PRO A 150 11.95 -7.54 7.18
N ARG A 151 12.43 -6.51 7.90
CA ARG A 151 12.33 -6.42 9.37
C ARG A 151 10.89 -6.15 9.78
N MET A 152 10.22 -5.23 9.10
CA MET A 152 8.79 -4.96 9.33
C MET A 152 7.93 -6.19 9.01
N ARG A 153 8.21 -6.87 7.88
CA ARG A 153 7.54 -8.14 7.54
C ARG A 153 7.80 -9.23 8.58
N SER A 154 8.98 -9.25 9.20
CA SER A 154 9.30 -10.20 10.27
C SER A 154 8.53 -9.89 11.55
N ALA A 155 8.51 -8.63 11.97
CA ALA A 155 7.76 -8.18 13.15
C ALA A 155 6.25 -8.44 12.97
N GLY A 156 5.67 -8.10 11.81
CA GLY A 156 4.27 -8.38 11.49
C GLY A 156 3.94 -9.88 11.56
N ARG A 157 4.77 -10.75 10.96
CA ARG A 157 4.57 -12.20 11.02
C ARG A 157 4.59 -12.75 12.45
N ASN A 158 5.44 -12.21 13.32
CA ASN A 158 5.47 -12.61 14.74
C ASN A 158 4.15 -12.32 15.46
N ARG A 159 3.34 -11.39 14.93
CA ARG A 159 2.00 -11.02 15.42
C ARG A 159 0.86 -11.63 14.59
N GLY A 160 1.16 -12.55 13.67
CA GLY A 160 0.16 -13.16 12.78
C GLY A 160 -0.34 -12.23 11.65
N VAL A 161 0.35 -11.10 11.40
CA VAL A 161 -0.01 -10.14 10.35
C VAL A 161 0.87 -10.37 9.12
N GLU A 162 0.24 -10.64 7.98
CA GLU A 162 0.94 -10.77 6.71
C GLU A 162 1.04 -9.41 5.99
N ILE A 163 2.27 -8.96 5.73
CA ILE A 163 2.55 -7.72 5.00
C ILE A 163 3.03 -8.08 3.59
N THR A 164 2.13 -7.95 2.62
CA THR A 164 2.33 -8.34 1.21
C THR A 164 2.42 -7.17 0.23
N SER A 165 2.34 -5.93 0.72
CA SER A 165 2.29 -4.73 -0.10
C SER A 165 3.50 -4.59 -1.02
N ILE A 166 3.24 -4.02 -2.19
CA ILE A 166 4.25 -3.65 -3.18
C ILE A 166 4.25 -2.12 -3.27
N SER A 167 5.45 -1.54 -3.13
CA SER A 167 5.62 -0.10 -3.09
C SER A 167 5.08 0.58 -4.36
N ARG A 168 4.25 1.60 -4.19
CA ARG A 168 3.78 2.51 -5.25
C ARG A 168 3.67 3.94 -4.72
N PRO A 169 3.84 4.98 -5.57
CA PRO A 169 3.53 6.34 -5.17
C PRO A 169 2.01 6.56 -5.11
N ILE A 170 1.61 7.57 -4.37
CA ILE A 170 0.27 8.14 -4.44
C ILE A 170 0.07 8.76 -5.83
N ARG A 171 -1.16 8.69 -6.35
CA ARG A 171 -1.55 9.13 -7.69
C ARG A 171 -2.79 10.03 -7.61
N PRO A 172 -3.06 10.86 -8.62
CA PRO A 172 -4.28 11.67 -8.66
C PRO A 172 -5.57 10.85 -8.54
N SER A 173 -5.59 9.62 -9.08
CA SER A 173 -6.72 8.70 -8.98
C SER A 173 -7.05 8.28 -7.56
N ASP A 174 -6.06 8.24 -6.66
CA ASP A 174 -6.28 7.87 -5.26
C ASP A 174 -7.23 8.88 -4.57
N PHE A 175 -7.15 10.16 -4.96
CA PHE A 175 -8.07 11.19 -4.48
C PHE A 175 -9.50 11.06 -5.05
N ARG A 176 -9.76 10.18 -6.00
CA ARG A 176 -11.11 9.87 -6.48
C ARG A 176 -11.62 8.54 -5.92
N GLU A 177 -10.74 7.56 -5.83
CA GLU A 177 -11.10 6.18 -5.54
C GLU A 177 -11.31 5.92 -4.05
N PHE A 178 -10.44 6.49 -3.20
CA PHE A 178 -10.43 6.24 -1.77
C PHE A 178 -11.31 7.19 -0.97
N ASP A 179 -12.08 6.64 -0.04
CA ASP A 179 -12.96 7.38 0.86
C ASP A 179 -12.18 7.99 2.04
N LEU A 180 -11.06 7.37 2.43
CA LEU A 180 -10.19 7.82 3.51
C LEU A 180 -8.71 7.64 3.16
N ILE A 181 -7.90 8.66 3.41
CA ILE A 181 -6.44 8.66 3.20
C ILE A 181 -5.77 8.94 4.54
N LEU A 182 -4.88 8.03 4.96
CA LEU A 182 -4.28 8.00 6.29
C LEU A 182 -2.75 8.18 6.22
N PRO A 183 -2.25 9.43 6.22
CA PRO A 183 -0.83 9.71 6.42
C PRO A 183 -0.33 9.20 7.78
N MET A 184 0.87 8.65 7.78
CA MET A 184 1.54 8.14 8.99
C MET A 184 2.07 9.25 9.89
N ASP A 185 2.50 10.37 9.31
CA ASP A 185 3.12 11.50 10.01
C ASP A 185 2.67 12.84 9.39
N LEU A 186 3.01 13.96 10.04
CA LEU A 186 2.63 15.31 9.57
C LEU A 186 3.26 15.66 8.23
N GLN A 187 4.52 15.27 8.01
CA GLN A 187 5.21 15.52 6.75
C GLN A 187 4.48 14.81 5.59
N ASN A 188 4.05 13.58 5.79
CA ASN A 188 3.30 12.82 4.78
C ASN A 188 1.95 13.47 4.50
N ARG A 189 1.28 14.00 5.53
CA ARG A 189 0.05 14.78 5.33
C ARG A 189 0.33 15.99 4.43
N ASP A 190 1.34 16.79 4.76
CA ASP A 190 1.64 18.02 4.02
C ASP A 190 2.08 17.72 2.58
N ASP A 191 2.87 16.66 2.35
CA ASP A 191 3.23 16.18 1.02
C ASP A 191 2.00 15.78 0.19
N ILE A 192 1.02 15.10 0.80
CA ILE A 192 -0.23 14.68 0.15
C ILE A 192 -1.06 15.92 -0.24
N ILE A 193 -1.19 16.90 0.66
CA ILE A 193 -1.93 18.14 0.39
C ILE A 193 -1.24 18.92 -0.74
N ALA A 194 0.09 19.08 -0.69
CA ALA A 194 0.83 19.74 -1.75
C ALA A 194 0.72 19.01 -3.12
N ALA A 195 0.66 17.68 -3.11
CA ALA A 195 0.41 16.89 -4.31
C ALA A 195 -1.00 17.09 -4.86
N TYR A 196 -2.01 17.09 -3.97
CA TYR A 196 -3.40 17.37 -4.32
C TYR A 196 -3.57 18.75 -4.96
N GLU A 197 -3.00 19.80 -4.37
CA GLU A 197 -3.05 21.16 -4.91
C GLU A 197 -2.43 21.20 -6.31
N ARG A 198 -1.23 20.62 -6.47
CA ARG A 198 -0.52 20.57 -7.75
C ARG A 198 -1.32 19.87 -8.84
N TRP A 199 -1.99 18.77 -8.52
CA TRP A 199 -2.77 17.99 -9.49
C TRP A 199 -4.14 18.59 -9.77
N SER A 200 -4.73 19.29 -8.80
CA SER A 200 -6.01 20.00 -8.98
C SER A 200 -5.95 21.08 -10.05
N PHE A 201 -4.76 21.64 -10.32
CA PHE A 201 -4.53 22.56 -11.44
C PHE A 201 -4.44 21.87 -12.81
N LYS A 202 -4.20 20.55 -12.86
CA LYS A 202 -3.95 19.79 -14.08
C LYS A 202 -5.12 18.93 -14.52
N GLU A 203 -5.87 18.38 -13.56
CA GLU A 203 -7.02 17.52 -13.82
C GLU A 203 -8.12 17.71 -12.76
N PRO A 204 -9.39 17.40 -13.07
CA PRO A 204 -10.47 17.53 -12.10
C PRO A 204 -10.30 16.53 -10.95
N LEU A 205 -10.13 17.06 -9.74
CA LEU A 205 -10.12 16.32 -8.49
C LEU A 205 -11.31 16.73 -7.60
N PRO A 206 -11.78 15.86 -6.68
CA PRO A 206 -12.86 16.21 -5.77
C PRO A 206 -12.46 17.37 -4.86
N LYS A 207 -13.25 18.46 -4.86
CA LYS A 207 -12.95 19.70 -4.12
C LYS A 207 -12.71 19.49 -2.62
N ASP A 208 -13.35 18.47 -2.06
CA ASP A 208 -13.30 18.14 -0.63
C ASP A 208 -12.30 17.00 -0.32
N ALA A 209 -11.38 16.67 -1.25
CA ALA A 209 -10.45 15.57 -1.06
C ALA A 209 -9.48 15.76 0.12
N GLU A 210 -9.27 16.99 0.59
CA GLU A 210 -8.48 17.25 1.79
C GLU A 210 -9.19 16.78 3.07
N LYS A 211 -10.54 16.80 3.12
CA LYS A 211 -11.33 16.41 4.30
C LYS A 211 -11.21 14.93 4.64
N LYS A 212 -10.87 14.11 3.65
CA LYS A 212 -10.61 12.68 3.84
C LYS A 212 -9.16 12.36 4.20
N VAL A 213 -8.27 13.36 4.28
CA VAL A 213 -6.89 13.16 4.73
C VAL A 213 -6.83 13.34 6.25
N LYS A 214 -6.66 12.25 7.00
CA LYS A 214 -6.61 12.25 8.48
C LYS A 214 -5.38 11.50 8.97
N LEU A 215 -4.69 12.03 9.99
CA LEU A 215 -3.49 11.35 10.53
C LEU A 215 -3.85 9.97 11.09
N MET A 216 -3.01 8.97 10.85
CA MET A 216 -3.23 7.62 11.39
C MET A 216 -3.40 7.65 12.91
N CYS A 217 -2.53 8.37 13.60
CA CYS A 217 -2.56 8.47 15.06
C CYS A 217 -3.75 9.27 15.62
N SER A 218 -4.55 9.98 14.80
CA SER A 218 -5.80 10.57 15.30
C SER A 218 -6.81 9.51 15.73
N TYR A 219 -6.61 8.25 15.33
CA TYR A 219 -7.42 7.12 15.73
C TYR A 219 -6.85 6.35 16.94
N CYS A 220 -5.63 6.63 17.40
CA CYS A 220 -5.08 6.00 18.61
C CYS A 220 -5.95 6.33 19.84
N LYS A 221 -6.24 5.31 20.66
CA LYS A 221 -6.98 5.47 21.93
C LYS A 221 -6.14 5.11 23.13
N LYS A 222 -5.28 4.10 23.01
CA LYS A 222 -4.39 3.61 24.06
C LYS A 222 -3.08 4.40 24.09
N HIS A 223 -2.62 4.86 22.94
CA HIS A 223 -1.39 5.62 22.76
C HIS A 223 -1.64 7.13 22.58
N LYS A 224 -0.67 7.95 22.99
CA LYS A 224 -0.79 9.43 22.99
C LYS A 224 0.03 10.10 21.89
N GLU A 225 0.80 9.32 21.16
CA GLU A 225 1.61 9.76 20.03
C GLU A 225 0.73 10.39 18.95
N THR A 226 1.19 11.49 18.37
CA THR A 226 0.49 12.21 17.30
C THR A 226 0.85 11.72 15.90
N GLU A 227 1.94 10.95 15.79
CA GLU A 227 2.53 10.49 14.52
C GLU A 227 3.12 9.09 14.70
N VAL A 228 3.12 8.30 13.63
CA VAL A 228 3.77 6.99 13.59
C VAL A 228 5.26 7.20 13.30
N PRO A 229 6.16 6.95 14.27
CA PRO A 229 7.57 7.27 14.13
C PRO A 229 8.21 6.41 13.05
N ASP A 230 9.23 6.95 12.39
CA ASP A 230 10.00 6.16 11.45
C ASP A 230 10.87 5.12 12.19
N PRO A 231 10.70 3.81 11.94
CA PRO A 231 11.35 2.77 12.73
C PRO A 231 12.86 2.62 12.45
N TYR A 232 13.41 3.26 11.40
CA TYR A 232 14.83 3.11 11.05
C TYR A 232 15.79 3.56 12.17
N TYR A 233 15.37 4.49 13.02
CA TYR A 233 16.21 5.03 14.10
C TYR A 233 16.10 4.25 15.43
N GLY A 234 15.14 3.33 15.56
CA GLY A 234 14.81 2.65 16.83
C GLY A 234 15.27 1.19 16.93
N GLY A 235 16.03 0.68 15.96
CA GLY A 235 16.40 -0.74 15.91
C GLY A 235 15.18 -1.66 15.85
N GLN A 236 15.27 -2.88 16.40
CA GLN A 236 14.18 -3.87 16.39
C GLN A 236 12.93 -3.35 17.14
N GLN A 237 13.10 -2.68 18.27
CA GLN A 237 12.00 -2.16 19.10
C GLN A 237 11.22 -1.04 18.39
N GLY A 238 11.86 -0.31 17.46
CA GLY A 238 11.18 0.68 16.63
C GLY A 238 10.08 0.06 15.76
N PHE A 239 10.30 -1.14 15.22
CA PHE A 239 9.29 -1.85 14.42
C PHE A 239 8.11 -2.33 15.27
N GLU A 240 8.39 -2.84 16.46
CA GLU A 240 7.34 -3.27 17.40
C GLU A 240 6.50 -2.08 17.85
N LYS A 241 7.13 -0.95 18.20
CA LYS A 241 6.41 0.28 18.57
C LYS A 241 5.50 0.78 17.45
N VAL A 242 5.95 0.71 16.19
CA VAL A 242 5.09 1.06 15.04
C VAL A 242 3.87 0.14 14.98
N LEU A 243 4.05 -1.17 15.15
CA LEU A 243 2.92 -2.12 15.14
C LEU A 243 1.96 -1.87 16.30
N ASP A 244 2.45 -1.55 17.51
CA ASP A 244 1.61 -1.21 18.67
C ASP A 244 0.68 -0.02 18.40
N LEU A 245 1.23 1.05 17.79
CA LEU A 245 0.45 2.22 17.39
C LEU A 245 -0.57 1.88 16.31
N LEU A 246 -0.18 1.07 15.32
CA LEU A 246 -1.05 0.70 14.21
C LEU A 246 -2.18 -0.22 14.65
N GLU A 247 -1.95 -1.15 15.56
CA GLU A 247 -2.99 -2.02 16.12
C GLU A 247 -4.04 -1.22 16.89
N ASP A 248 -3.60 -0.32 17.77
CA ASP A 248 -4.49 0.59 18.51
C ASP A 248 -5.31 1.49 17.56
N ALA A 249 -4.63 2.14 16.61
CA ALA A 249 -5.30 3.03 15.67
C ALA A 249 -6.25 2.27 14.72
N CYS A 250 -5.88 1.08 14.22
CA CYS A 250 -6.72 0.29 13.31
C CYS A 250 -8.00 -0.23 13.97
N GLU A 251 -7.93 -0.66 15.24
CA GLU A 251 -9.11 -1.07 16.02
C GLU A 251 -10.14 0.07 16.09
N SER A 252 -9.68 1.23 16.55
CA SER A 252 -10.50 2.42 16.71
C SER A 252 -11.01 3.00 15.39
N LEU A 253 -10.17 2.95 14.34
CA LEU A 253 -10.54 3.33 12.98
C LEU A 253 -11.70 2.49 12.46
N LEU A 254 -11.61 1.16 12.58
CA LEU A 254 -12.65 0.26 12.10
C LEU A 254 -13.97 0.50 12.82
N ASP A 255 -13.92 0.64 14.15
CA ASP A 255 -15.11 0.94 14.97
C ASP A 255 -15.76 2.27 14.56
N SER A 256 -14.95 3.29 14.27
CA SER A 256 -15.42 4.61 13.83
C SER A 256 -16.14 4.52 12.48
N ILE A 257 -15.54 3.82 11.50
CA ILE A 257 -16.14 3.64 10.16
C ILE A 257 -17.47 2.88 10.26
N LEU A 258 -17.53 1.82 11.07
CA LEU A 258 -18.76 1.04 11.25
C LEU A 258 -19.86 1.87 11.93
N SER A 259 -19.48 2.72 12.90
CA SER A 259 -20.42 3.62 13.58
C SER A 259 -21.01 4.66 12.62
N GLU A 260 -20.16 5.29 11.80
CA GLU A 260 -20.58 6.26 10.78
C GLU A 260 -21.51 5.60 9.74
N LYS A 261 -21.18 4.38 9.28
CA LYS A 261 -22.01 3.60 8.35
C LYS A 261 -23.38 3.25 8.93
N GLY A 262 -23.46 2.92 10.22
CA GLY A 262 -24.72 2.58 10.90
C GLY A 262 -25.65 3.77 11.12
N GLN A 263 -25.08 4.96 11.35
CA GLN A 263 -25.85 6.20 11.46
C GLN A 263 -26.42 6.64 10.11
N ALA A 264 -25.65 6.48 9.02
CA ALA A 264 -26.09 6.80 7.67
C ALA A 264 -27.21 5.90 7.12
N SER A 265 -27.44 4.72 7.72
CA SER A 265 -28.58 3.85 7.38
C SER A 265 -29.85 4.12 8.20
N THR A 266 -29.77 4.96 9.23
CA THR A 266 -30.89 5.26 10.15
C THR A 266 -31.55 6.61 9.83
N GLN A 267 -30.95 7.42 8.94
CA GLN A 267 -31.49 8.67 8.41
C GLN A 267 -32.07 8.45 7.01
#